data_AF-A0A9W4XIT1-F1
#
_entry.id   AF-A0A9W4XIT1-F1
#
_cell.length_a   1.000
_cell.length_b   1.000
_cell.length_c   1.000
_cell.angle_alpha   90.00
_cell.angle_beta   90.00
_cell.angle_gamma   90.00
#
_symmetry.space_group_name_H-M   'P 1'
#
loop_
_entity.id
_entity.type
_entity.pdbx_description
1 polymer ?
#
loop_
_entity_poly.entity_id
_entity_poly.type
_entity_poly.pdbx_seq_one_letter_code
_entity_poly.pdbx_strand_id
1 'polypeptide(L)'
;MSATNYITLPINCIILDYANPRFKTRYQFDVNTPQEILAKATIKQDPLAFLELLKDIKGRNGLLQAQSLCVLPMPSNSQQYLALDGNRRITSLKLISSLLNKDIICKNNALITFDTNFLNKLETFLNNITTQEITNIKSLQIDCYLFKTREEAEPTLLARHGGQSGGAGQQTWKPIDNQLYQGDATLVDVISFVERNSTFPDNEWLEIKDYLWEQGASTLEYIIGNKFFRDTFQISSKQIDSTTHPTFQKNPEILINMLSVIVKDIKNAKINTRLINTAAKQEDYIKSLLSNNQNSSSLKSPELFYNYTLQNTTEHPRINQKPILHSRPQDSKINTLTPSPTVSNISTQKTVPTPLTSTPTKKVTNSTPKALKQINQLHFNKEIEKKLNNLENQKLIHLYYTLTKTKIDTITNDYTPLLTVGLWAFLETLTAYIERKETTSFDSFLNKDKLNKWNFKTEQTKEYVKKFKIISDLGNATKHSALDACYNTTQLNNDLTCIEPVILKCIEEAIKLKNNSTGQ
;
A
#
# COMPACT_ATOMS: atom_id res chain seq x y z
N MET A 1 -32.84 -6.36 -12.62
CA MET A 1 -32.11 -6.52 -11.34
C MET A 1 -31.56 -7.93 -11.29
N SER A 2 -30.23 -8.09 -11.22
CA SER A 2 -29.56 -9.39 -11.08
C SER A 2 -29.69 -9.89 -9.64
N ALA A 3 -29.95 -11.19 -9.47
CA ALA A 3 -30.03 -11.87 -8.18
C ALA A 3 -28.77 -11.64 -7.33
N THR A 4 -28.92 -11.70 -6.01
CA THR A 4 -27.81 -11.67 -5.04
C THR A 4 -26.82 -12.80 -5.32
N ASN A 5 -25.58 -12.44 -5.64
CA ASN A 5 -24.46 -13.34 -5.98
C ASN A 5 -23.81 -14.02 -4.75
N TYR A 6 -24.53 -14.28 -3.66
CA TYR A 6 -23.95 -14.99 -2.49
C TYR A 6 -24.48 -16.41 -2.40
N ILE A 7 -23.58 -17.36 -2.12
CA ILE A 7 -23.88 -18.78 -1.93
C ILE A 7 -23.11 -19.29 -0.72
N THR A 8 -23.70 -20.25 0.00
CA THR A 8 -23.03 -20.92 1.11
C THR A 8 -22.69 -22.35 0.67
N LEU A 9 -21.43 -22.74 0.82
CA LEU A 9 -20.91 -24.00 0.28
C LEU A 9 -20.17 -24.82 1.35
N PRO A 10 -20.30 -26.15 1.35
CA PRO A 10 -19.42 -27.01 2.15
C PRO A 10 -18.00 -27.02 1.56
N ILE A 11 -16.99 -27.27 2.41
CA ILE A 11 -15.57 -27.21 2.01
C ILE A 11 -15.22 -28.17 0.87
N ASN A 12 -15.88 -29.33 0.80
CA ASN A 12 -15.62 -30.35 -0.22
C ASN A 12 -16.04 -29.90 -1.64
N CYS A 13 -17.02 -29.01 -1.77
CA CYS A 13 -17.45 -28.44 -3.05
C CYS A 13 -16.49 -27.39 -3.60
N ILE A 14 -15.63 -26.79 -2.77
CA ILE A 14 -14.71 -25.74 -3.20
C ILE A 14 -13.37 -26.37 -3.59
N ILE A 15 -12.89 -26.15 -4.81
CA ILE A 15 -11.59 -26.63 -5.30
C ILE A 15 -10.62 -25.47 -5.53
N LEU A 16 -9.32 -25.76 -5.45
CA LEU A 16 -8.26 -24.77 -5.62
C LEU A 16 -8.15 -24.33 -7.08
N ASP A 17 -7.95 -23.03 -7.28
CA ASP A 17 -7.71 -22.47 -8.59
C ASP A 17 -6.29 -22.78 -9.09
N TYR A 18 -6.18 -23.51 -10.20
CA TYR A 18 -4.92 -23.81 -10.88
C TYR A 18 -4.28 -22.57 -11.53
N ALA A 19 -5.08 -21.57 -11.89
CA ALA A 19 -4.64 -20.33 -12.53
C ALA A 19 -4.27 -19.22 -11.53
N ASN A 20 -3.96 -19.58 -10.28
CA ASN A 20 -3.63 -18.60 -9.25
C ASN A 20 -2.36 -17.81 -9.63
N PRO A 21 -2.42 -16.46 -9.72
CA PRO A 21 -1.28 -15.63 -10.10
C PRO A 21 -0.06 -15.76 -9.18
N ARG A 22 -0.24 -16.24 -7.95
CA ARG A 22 0.85 -16.41 -6.97
C ARG A 22 1.69 -17.67 -7.17
N PHE A 23 1.28 -18.59 -8.05
CA PHE A 23 2.10 -19.76 -8.37
C PHE A 23 3.28 -19.36 -9.28
N LYS A 24 4.51 -19.47 -8.77
CA LYS A 24 5.72 -19.22 -9.56
C LYS A 24 5.84 -20.15 -10.78
N THR A 25 5.25 -21.34 -10.70
CA THR A 25 5.20 -22.36 -11.75
C THR A 25 3.82 -22.43 -12.43
N ARG A 26 3.02 -21.35 -12.43
CA ARG A 26 1.61 -21.37 -12.89
C ARG A 26 1.40 -21.99 -14.28
N TYR A 27 2.38 -21.85 -15.19
CA TYR A 27 2.30 -22.40 -16.55
C TYR A 27 2.42 -23.92 -16.61
N GLN A 28 2.82 -24.56 -15.50
CA GLN A 28 2.90 -26.01 -15.36
C GLN A 28 1.61 -26.62 -14.79
N PHE A 29 0.61 -25.79 -14.48
CA PHE A 29 -0.67 -26.24 -13.92
C PHE A 29 -1.83 -25.96 -14.86
N ASP A 30 -2.77 -26.88 -14.89
CA ASP A 30 -3.97 -26.85 -15.70
C ASP A 30 -5.18 -27.38 -14.90
N VAL A 31 -6.33 -27.47 -15.56
CA VAL A 31 -7.57 -27.96 -14.96
C VAL A 31 -7.48 -29.40 -14.45
N ASN A 32 -6.56 -30.20 -14.97
CA ASN A 32 -6.37 -31.61 -14.61
C ASN A 32 -5.34 -31.79 -13.49
N THR A 33 -4.69 -30.71 -13.06
CA THR A 33 -3.66 -30.77 -12.03
C THR A 33 -4.26 -31.22 -10.69
N PRO A 34 -3.70 -32.27 -10.05
CA PRO A 34 -4.18 -32.76 -8.76
C PRO A 34 -4.23 -31.67 -7.68
N GLN A 35 -5.29 -31.69 -6.87
CA GLN A 35 -5.52 -30.69 -5.83
C GLN A 35 -4.41 -30.69 -4.77
N GLU A 36 -3.78 -31.83 -4.50
CA GLU A 36 -2.63 -31.95 -3.60
C GLU A 36 -1.40 -31.21 -4.14
N ILE A 37 -1.20 -31.20 -5.47
CA ILE A 37 -0.09 -30.46 -6.10
C ILE A 37 -0.36 -28.96 -6.01
N LEU A 38 -1.58 -28.51 -6.29
CA LEU A 38 -1.99 -27.11 -6.13
C LEU A 38 -1.91 -26.64 -4.66
N ALA A 39 -2.27 -27.52 -3.72
CA ALA A 39 -2.13 -27.27 -2.29
C ALA A 39 -0.66 -27.09 -1.89
N LYS A 40 0.25 -27.97 -2.34
CA LYS A 40 1.69 -27.79 -2.14
C LYS A 40 2.19 -26.48 -2.73
N ALA A 41 1.76 -26.14 -3.95
CA ALA A 41 2.16 -24.90 -4.60
C ALA A 41 1.68 -23.68 -3.79
N THR A 42 0.49 -23.77 -3.20
CA THR A 42 -0.08 -22.74 -2.32
C THR A 42 0.72 -22.59 -1.03
N ILE A 43 1.10 -23.69 -0.38
CA ILE A 43 1.91 -23.69 0.84
C ILE A 43 3.31 -23.12 0.56
N LYS A 44 3.90 -23.46 -0.58
CA LYS A 44 5.27 -23.06 -0.95
C LYS A 44 5.43 -21.54 -1.16
N GLN A 45 4.34 -20.82 -1.41
CA GLN A 45 4.38 -19.36 -1.58
C GLN A 45 4.94 -18.66 -0.33
N ASP A 46 4.42 -19.04 0.84
CA ASP A 46 4.83 -18.53 2.14
C ASP A 46 4.54 -19.58 3.22
N PRO A 47 5.50 -20.49 3.47
CA PRO A 47 5.31 -21.59 4.41
C PRO A 47 5.05 -21.11 5.85
N LEU A 48 5.73 -20.04 6.28
CA LEU A 48 5.60 -19.52 7.64
C LEU A 48 4.22 -18.88 7.84
N ALA A 49 3.79 -18.00 6.93
CA ALA A 49 2.46 -17.41 7.01
C ALA A 49 1.34 -18.45 6.80
N PHE A 50 1.61 -19.58 6.15
CA PHE A 50 0.66 -20.68 6.06
C PHE A 50 0.48 -21.39 7.41
N LEU A 51 1.55 -21.64 8.16
CA LEU A 51 1.46 -22.22 9.52
C LEU A 51 0.71 -21.29 10.49
N GLU A 52 0.95 -19.98 10.42
CA GLU A 52 0.19 -19.04 11.25
C GLU A 52 -1.30 -19.03 10.88
N LEU A 53 -1.64 -19.12 9.59
CA LEU A 53 -3.03 -19.24 9.15
C LEU A 53 -3.69 -20.53 9.65
N LEU A 54 -2.97 -21.65 9.68
CA LEU A 54 -3.49 -22.91 10.24
C LEU A 54 -3.81 -22.76 11.74
N LYS A 55 -2.90 -22.20 12.53
CA LYS A 55 -3.11 -21.95 13.96
C LYS A 55 -4.31 -21.03 14.21
N ASP A 56 -4.41 -19.98 13.41
CA ASP A 56 -5.48 -19.00 13.46
C ASP A 56 -6.86 -19.61 13.15
N ILE A 57 -6.97 -20.42 12.09
CA ILE A 57 -8.20 -21.15 11.75
C ILE A 57 -8.57 -22.15 12.85
N LYS A 58 -7.59 -22.88 13.40
CA LYS A 58 -7.81 -23.79 14.53
C LYS A 58 -8.33 -23.01 15.75
N GLY A 59 -7.68 -21.91 16.12
CA GLY A 59 -8.04 -21.09 17.27
C GLY A 59 -9.42 -20.44 17.15
N ARG A 60 -9.87 -20.10 15.94
CA ARG A 60 -11.23 -19.56 15.68
C ARG A 60 -12.27 -20.63 15.40
N ASN A 61 -11.88 -21.90 15.27
CA ASN A 61 -12.73 -22.98 14.77
C ASN A 61 -13.38 -22.65 13.41
N GLY A 62 -12.63 -21.98 12.51
CA GLY A 62 -13.13 -21.60 11.18
C GLY A 62 -12.42 -20.40 10.56
N LEU A 63 -12.99 -19.88 9.46
CA LEU A 63 -12.50 -18.68 8.79
C LEU A 63 -13.03 -17.40 9.43
N LEU A 64 -12.34 -16.29 9.18
CA LEU A 64 -12.84 -14.96 9.49
C LEU A 64 -14.09 -14.65 8.62
N GLN A 65 -15.25 -14.52 9.27
CA GLN A 65 -16.55 -14.35 8.60
C GLN A 65 -16.63 -13.08 7.74
N ALA A 66 -15.94 -12.00 8.15
CA ALA A 66 -15.93 -10.73 7.43
C ALA A 66 -15.23 -10.79 6.04
N GLN A 67 -14.63 -11.95 5.68
CA GLN A 67 -13.87 -12.11 4.44
C GLN A 67 -14.37 -13.30 3.61
N SER A 68 -15.60 -13.22 3.08
CA SER A 68 -16.18 -14.22 2.18
C SER A 68 -15.25 -14.55 1.01
N LEU A 69 -15.25 -15.80 0.57
CA LEU A 69 -14.46 -16.26 -0.58
C LEU A 69 -15.10 -15.84 -1.90
N CYS A 70 -14.30 -15.75 -2.97
CA CYS A 70 -14.83 -15.54 -4.32
C CYS A 70 -14.75 -16.87 -5.08
N VAL A 71 -15.87 -17.32 -5.65
CA VAL A 71 -15.96 -18.63 -6.30
C VAL A 71 -16.60 -18.56 -7.68
N LEU A 72 -16.24 -19.53 -8.53
CA LEU A 72 -16.76 -19.70 -9.88
C LEU A 72 -17.29 -21.14 -10.03
N PRO A 73 -18.49 -21.38 -10.55
CA PRO A 73 -18.97 -22.74 -10.77
C PRO A 73 -18.13 -23.44 -11.85
N MET A 74 -17.79 -24.71 -11.64
CA MET A 74 -17.02 -25.48 -12.61
C MET A 74 -17.92 -25.95 -13.77
N PRO A 75 -17.57 -25.65 -15.04
CA PRO A 75 -18.36 -26.12 -16.18
C PRO A 75 -18.42 -27.65 -16.27
N SER A 76 -17.34 -28.33 -15.88
CA SER A 76 -17.22 -29.79 -15.92
C SER A 76 -17.94 -30.50 -14.77
N ASN A 77 -18.29 -29.80 -13.69
CA ASN A 77 -18.96 -30.39 -12.53
C ASN A 77 -19.80 -29.34 -11.79
N SER A 78 -21.13 -29.42 -11.92
CA SER A 78 -22.08 -28.47 -11.31
C SER A 78 -22.09 -28.45 -9.78
N GLN A 79 -21.46 -29.43 -9.12
CA GLN A 79 -21.32 -29.49 -7.66
C GLN A 79 -19.98 -28.93 -7.15
N GLN A 80 -19.09 -28.51 -8.07
CA GLN A 80 -17.78 -27.98 -7.72
C GLN A 80 -17.64 -26.51 -8.09
N TYR A 81 -16.88 -25.80 -7.26
CA TYR A 81 -16.66 -24.36 -7.38
C TYR A 81 -15.19 -24.06 -7.24
N LEU A 82 -14.63 -23.32 -8.19
CA LEU A 82 -13.23 -22.89 -8.20
C LEU A 82 -13.04 -21.68 -7.29
N ALA A 83 -12.07 -21.72 -6.37
CA ALA A 83 -11.75 -20.62 -5.47
C ALA A 83 -10.89 -19.54 -6.17
N LEU A 84 -11.53 -18.52 -6.72
CA LEU A 84 -10.87 -17.38 -7.37
C LEU A 84 -10.06 -16.52 -6.36
N ASP A 85 -10.52 -16.45 -5.12
CA ASP A 85 -9.78 -15.91 -3.96
C ASP A 85 -9.75 -16.97 -2.85
N GLY A 86 -8.63 -17.02 -2.12
CA GLY A 86 -8.55 -17.78 -0.88
C GLY A 86 -8.01 -19.19 -1.00
N ASN A 87 -7.27 -19.54 -2.05
CA ASN A 87 -6.57 -20.84 -2.16
C ASN A 87 -5.83 -21.22 -0.87
N ARG A 88 -5.12 -20.29 -0.23
CA ARG A 88 -4.46 -20.53 1.08
C ARG A 88 -5.45 -20.96 2.16
N ARG A 89 -6.57 -20.24 2.30
CA ARG A 89 -7.62 -20.51 3.30
C ARG A 89 -8.31 -21.85 3.05
N ILE A 90 -8.68 -22.15 1.80
CA ILE A 90 -9.27 -23.44 1.42
C ILE A 90 -8.27 -24.58 1.61
N THR A 91 -7.00 -24.38 1.26
CA THR A 91 -5.94 -25.38 1.49
C THR A 91 -5.81 -25.68 2.99
N SER A 92 -5.76 -24.65 3.84
CA SER A 92 -5.72 -24.81 5.29
C SER A 92 -6.93 -25.57 5.83
N LEU A 93 -8.14 -25.18 5.43
CA LEU A 93 -9.38 -25.86 5.83
C LEU A 93 -9.38 -27.33 5.42
N LYS A 94 -9.07 -27.63 4.15
CA LYS A 94 -9.06 -29.00 3.63
C LYS A 94 -7.99 -29.87 4.31
N LEU A 95 -6.85 -29.29 4.68
CA LEU A 95 -5.79 -30.02 5.38
C LEU A 95 -6.20 -30.33 6.84
N ILE A 96 -6.78 -29.36 7.55
CA ILE A 96 -7.31 -29.56 8.91
C ILE A 96 -8.48 -30.57 8.89
N SER A 97 -9.37 -30.50 7.90
CA SER A 97 -10.54 -31.37 7.80
C SER A 97 -10.23 -32.76 7.21
N SER A 98 -8.95 -33.09 6.99
CA SER A 98 -8.50 -34.33 6.33
C SER A 98 -9.11 -34.58 4.94
N LEU A 99 -9.51 -33.52 4.23
CA LEU A 99 -9.94 -33.58 2.83
C LEU A 99 -8.76 -33.57 1.87
N LEU A 100 -7.58 -33.16 2.34
CA LEU A 100 -6.30 -33.37 1.65
C LEU A 100 -5.48 -34.40 2.42
N ASN A 101 -4.82 -35.30 1.68
CA ASN A 101 -3.97 -36.31 2.28
C ASN A 101 -2.68 -35.67 2.82
N LYS A 102 -2.56 -35.60 4.16
CA LYS A 102 -1.38 -35.03 4.84
C LYS A 102 -0.09 -35.74 4.46
N ASP A 103 -0.10 -37.04 4.21
CA ASP A 103 1.11 -37.82 3.88
C ASP A 103 1.64 -37.45 2.50
N ILE A 104 0.74 -37.04 1.59
CA ILE A 104 1.13 -36.47 0.30
C ILE A 104 1.69 -35.07 0.52
N ILE A 105 0.98 -34.20 1.25
CA ILE A 105 1.37 -32.80 1.48
C ILE A 105 2.70 -32.65 2.22
N CYS A 106 2.93 -33.48 3.25
CA CYS A 106 4.13 -33.46 4.08
C CYS A 106 5.34 -34.19 3.46
N LYS A 107 5.27 -34.57 2.19
CA LYS A 107 6.40 -35.16 1.45
C LYS A 107 6.86 -34.26 0.31
N ASN A 108 8.16 -34.20 0.08
CA ASN A 108 8.71 -33.54 -1.10
C ASN A 108 8.35 -34.32 -2.37
N ASN A 109 8.21 -33.60 -3.50
CA ASN A 109 8.08 -34.23 -4.82
C ASN A 109 8.97 -33.50 -5.84
N ALA A 110 9.00 -34.00 -7.07
CA ALA A 110 9.87 -33.48 -8.13
C ALA A 110 9.62 -32.00 -8.48
N LEU A 111 8.39 -31.51 -8.31
CA LEU A 111 8.00 -30.15 -8.67
C LEU A 111 8.16 -29.15 -7.51
N ILE A 112 7.94 -29.62 -6.27
CA ILE A 112 7.83 -28.77 -5.09
C ILE A 112 8.52 -29.46 -3.90
N THR A 113 9.54 -28.78 -3.40
CA THR A 113 10.31 -29.18 -2.22
C THR A 113 10.16 -28.16 -1.10
N PHE A 114 10.09 -28.63 0.14
CA PHE A 114 10.06 -27.83 1.36
C PHE A 114 11.30 -28.10 2.20
N ASP A 115 11.63 -27.13 3.06
CA ASP A 115 12.62 -27.31 4.12
C ASP A 115 12.12 -28.36 5.14
N THR A 116 13.02 -29.20 5.62
CA THR A 116 12.70 -30.30 6.55
C THR A 116 12.14 -29.77 7.88
N ASN A 117 12.67 -28.66 8.41
CA ASN A 117 12.15 -28.11 9.67
C ASN A 117 10.72 -27.61 9.51
N PHE A 118 10.40 -27.01 8.36
CA PHE A 118 9.03 -26.63 8.05
C PHE A 118 8.09 -27.85 8.00
N LEU A 119 8.48 -28.92 7.29
CA LEU A 119 7.67 -30.14 7.19
C LEU A 119 7.41 -30.75 8.57
N ASN A 120 8.45 -30.85 9.41
CA ASN A 120 8.31 -31.35 10.78
C ASN A 120 7.34 -30.52 11.62
N LYS A 121 7.39 -29.18 11.50
CA LYS A 121 6.45 -28.27 12.18
C LYS A 121 5.02 -28.45 11.68
N LEU A 122 4.83 -28.58 10.36
CA LEU A 122 3.52 -28.81 9.76
C LEU A 122 2.92 -30.14 10.21
N GLU A 123 3.71 -31.22 10.14
CA GLU A 123 3.27 -32.55 10.57
C GLU A 123 2.94 -32.59 12.06
N THR A 124 3.78 -31.98 12.90
CA THR A 124 3.51 -31.83 14.34
C THR A 124 2.20 -31.09 14.58
N PHE A 125 1.96 -29.99 13.87
CA PHE A 125 0.70 -29.25 13.98
C PHE A 125 -0.51 -30.12 13.62
N LEU A 126 -0.47 -30.81 12.49
CA LEU A 126 -1.58 -31.65 12.00
C LEU A 126 -1.86 -32.86 12.90
N ASN A 127 -0.82 -33.47 13.47
CA ASN A 127 -0.96 -34.57 14.41
C ASN A 127 -1.58 -34.13 15.75
N ASN A 128 -1.49 -32.85 16.09
CA ASN A 128 -2.08 -32.27 17.30
C ASN A 128 -3.52 -31.75 17.10
N ILE A 129 -4.16 -32.08 15.98
CA ILE A 129 -5.58 -31.75 15.73
C ILE A 129 -6.44 -32.92 16.20
N THR A 130 -7.43 -32.63 17.05
CA THR A 130 -8.34 -33.62 17.59
C THR A 130 -9.43 -34.01 16.59
N THR A 131 -10.01 -35.20 16.74
CA THR A 131 -11.14 -35.67 15.91
C THR A 131 -12.34 -34.72 15.95
N GLN A 132 -12.60 -34.08 17.08
CA GLN A 132 -13.67 -33.10 17.23
C GLN A 132 -13.40 -31.84 16.40
N GLU A 133 -12.17 -31.30 16.45
CA GLU A 133 -11.77 -30.15 15.64
C GLU A 133 -11.85 -30.45 14.15
N ILE A 134 -11.39 -31.63 13.72
CA ILE A 134 -11.54 -32.11 12.32
C ILE A 134 -13.01 -32.10 11.91
N THR A 135 -13.88 -32.66 12.76
CA THR A 135 -15.33 -32.77 12.47
C THR A 135 -15.99 -31.39 12.40
N ASN A 136 -15.69 -30.51 13.36
CA ASN A 136 -16.20 -29.14 13.38
C ASN A 136 -15.83 -28.40 12.09
N ILE A 137 -14.53 -28.39 11.74
CA ILE A 137 -14.05 -27.72 10.54
C ILE A 137 -14.67 -28.34 9.29
N LYS A 138 -14.72 -29.68 9.18
CA LYS A 138 -15.29 -30.38 8.02
C LYS A 138 -16.76 -30.05 7.79
N SER A 139 -17.52 -29.78 8.86
CA SER A 139 -18.94 -29.43 8.80
C SER A 139 -19.21 -27.95 8.46
N LEU A 140 -18.17 -27.11 8.38
CA LEU A 140 -18.33 -25.69 8.12
C LEU A 140 -18.99 -25.41 6.77
N GLN A 141 -19.88 -24.44 6.83
CA GLN A 141 -20.54 -23.83 5.69
C GLN A 141 -19.85 -22.50 5.41
N ILE A 142 -19.34 -22.35 4.19
CA ILE A 142 -18.49 -21.22 3.80
C ILE A 142 -19.29 -20.26 2.95
N ASP A 143 -19.47 -19.05 3.44
CA ASP A 143 -20.09 -17.97 2.67
C ASP A 143 -19.15 -17.49 1.57
N CYS A 144 -19.65 -17.58 0.35
CA CYS A 144 -18.94 -17.27 -0.88
C CYS A 144 -19.72 -16.26 -1.71
N TYR A 145 -18.98 -15.42 -2.43
CA TYR A 145 -19.50 -14.62 -3.52
C TYR A 145 -19.30 -15.39 -4.83
N LEU A 146 -20.42 -15.71 -5.48
CA LEU A 146 -20.51 -16.46 -6.72
C LEU A 146 -20.40 -15.51 -7.92
N PHE A 147 -19.39 -15.74 -8.75
CA PHE A 147 -19.25 -15.10 -10.06
C PHE A 147 -19.67 -16.06 -11.17
N LYS A 148 -20.08 -15.52 -12.32
CA LYS A 148 -20.41 -16.32 -13.51
C LYS A 148 -19.18 -16.57 -14.38
N THR A 149 -18.26 -15.61 -14.44
CA THR A 149 -17.01 -15.71 -15.20
C THR A 149 -15.84 -15.10 -14.43
N ARG A 150 -14.60 -15.35 -14.88
CA ARG A 150 -13.40 -14.77 -14.25
C ARG A 150 -13.32 -13.27 -14.50
N GLU A 151 -13.74 -12.83 -15.67
CA GLU A 151 -13.77 -11.43 -16.09
C GLU A 151 -14.73 -10.63 -15.19
N GLU A 152 -15.88 -11.20 -14.81
CA GLU A 152 -16.79 -10.58 -13.83
C GLU A 152 -16.14 -10.44 -12.44
N ALA A 153 -15.27 -11.39 -12.06
CA ALA A 153 -14.61 -11.40 -10.76
C ALA A 153 -13.43 -10.43 -10.67
N GLU A 154 -12.78 -10.13 -11.79
CA GLU A 154 -11.51 -9.41 -11.85
C GLU A 154 -11.51 -8.08 -11.08
N PRO A 155 -12.50 -7.17 -11.21
CA PRO A 155 -12.50 -5.91 -10.46
C PRO A 155 -12.52 -6.13 -8.94
N THR A 156 -13.25 -7.14 -8.47
CA THR A 156 -13.35 -7.48 -7.04
C THR A 156 -12.03 -8.08 -6.53
N LEU A 157 -11.42 -8.97 -7.32
CA LEU A 157 -10.13 -9.56 -6.99
C LEU A 157 -9.03 -8.50 -6.96
N LEU A 158 -9.04 -7.55 -7.90
CA LEU A 158 -8.08 -6.45 -7.95
C LEU A 158 -8.25 -5.50 -6.76
N ALA A 159 -9.48 -5.19 -6.33
CA ALA A 159 -9.70 -4.39 -5.12
C ALA A 159 -9.21 -5.10 -3.85
N ARG A 160 -9.32 -6.43 -3.79
CA ARG A 160 -8.91 -7.23 -2.62
C ARG A 160 -7.41 -7.56 -2.59
N HIS A 161 -6.75 -7.63 -3.73
CA HIS A 161 -5.37 -8.12 -3.84
C HIS A 161 -4.39 -7.15 -4.49
N GLY A 162 -4.87 -6.15 -5.23
CA GLY A 162 -4.07 -5.15 -5.93
C GLY A 162 -3.49 -4.05 -5.02
N GLY A 163 -3.65 -4.17 -3.70
CA GLY A 163 -3.22 -3.17 -2.73
C GLY A 163 -4.19 -1.99 -2.67
N GLN A 164 -3.67 -0.80 -2.39
CA GLN A 164 -4.50 0.39 -2.14
C GLN A 164 -5.25 0.88 -3.39
N SER A 165 -4.72 0.67 -4.60
CA SER A 165 -5.36 1.03 -5.88
C SER A 165 -5.99 2.43 -5.89
N GLY A 166 -5.23 3.46 -5.46
CA GLY A 166 -5.74 4.84 -5.39
C GLY A 166 -6.90 5.05 -4.39
N GLY A 167 -7.07 4.14 -3.43
CA GLY A 167 -8.16 4.12 -2.45
C GLY A 167 -9.28 3.13 -2.77
N ALA A 168 -9.29 2.51 -3.96
CA ALA A 168 -10.30 1.52 -4.35
C ALA A 168 -10.07 0.14 -3.72
N GLY A 169 -8.85 -0.16 -3.28
CA GLY A 169 -8.50 -1.42 -2.65
C GLY A 169 -8.15 -1.27 -1.18
N GLN A 170 -7.72 -2.38 -0.56
CA GLN A 170 -7.46 -2.41 0.89
C GLN A 170 -6.16 -1.69 1.24
N GLN A 171 -6.27 -0.65 2.08
CA GLN A 171 -5.11 0.02 2.66
C GLN A 171 -4.61 -0.75 3.88
N THR A 172 -3.35 -1.18 3.85
CA THR A 172 -2.69 -1.77 5.02
C THR A 172 -2.37 -0.69 6.04
N TRP A 173 -2.57 -1.01 7.33
CA TRP A 173 -2.09 -0.16 8.42
C TRP A 173 -0.57 0.02 8.35
N LYS A 174 -0.11 1.25 8.59
CA LYS A 174 1.32 1.58 8.67
C LYS A 174 1.90 1.06 9.99
N PRO A 175 3.24 1.03 10.14
CA PRO A 175 3.86 0.53 11.37
C PRO A 175 3.36 1.22 12.65
N ILE A 176 3.23 2.55 12.64
CA ILE A 176 2.69 3.32 13.76
C ILE A 176 1.22 2.96 14.04
N ASP A 177 0.38 2.85 13.00
CA ASP A 177 -1.03 2.47 13.15
C ASP A 177 -1.16 1.09 13.82
N ASN A 178 -0.35 0.12 13.37
CA ASN A 178 -0.32 -1.23 13.96
C ASN A 178 0.12 -1.19 15.43
N GLN A 179 1.16 -0.42 15.76
CA GLN A 179 1.67 -0.31 17.12
C GLN A 179 0.62 0.28 18.06
N LEU A 180 -0.01 1.38 17.66
CA LEU A 180 -1.09 2.02 18.41
C LEU A 180 -2.29 1.09 18.60
N TYR A 181 -2.70 0.36 17.55
CA TYR A 181 -3.78 -0.61 17.66
C TYR A 181 -3.46 -1.75 18.65
N GLN A 182 -2.19 -2.18 18.68
CA GLN A 182 -1.71 -3.20 19.62
C GLN A 182 -1.56 -2.67 21.07
N GLY A 183 -1.82 -1.39 21.31
CA GLY A 183 -1.65 -0.78 22.63
C GLY A 183 -0.17 -0.54 22.96
N ASP A 184 0.62 -0.10 21.99
CA ASP A 184 1.99 0.33 22.19
C ASP A 184 2.20 1.71 21.55
N ALA A 185 2.61 2.67 22.38
CA ALA A 185 2.83 4.07 22.00
C ALA A 185 4.31 4.39 21.77
N THR A 186 5.20 3.39 21.80
CA THR A 186 6.66 3.61 21.84
C THR A 186 7.19 4.51 20.75
N LEU A 187 6.83 4.29 19.47
CA LEU A 187 7.32 5.15 18.40
C LEU A 187 6.74 6.57 18.51
N VAL A 188 5.45 6.68 18.78
CA VAL A 188 4.77 7.99 18.84
C VAL A 188 5.31 8.83 20.00
N ASP A 189 5.55 8.22 21.15
CA ASP A 189 6.11 8.89 22.33
C ASP A 189 7.55 9.35 22.08
N VAL A 190 8.38 8.52 21.42
CA VAL A 190 9.74 8.92 21.05
C VAL A 190 9.73 10.04 20.02
N ILE A 191 8.83 9.99 19.03
CA ILE A 191 8.72 11.07 18.05
C ILE A 191 8.23 12.37 18.72
N SER A 192 7.27 12.28 19.64
CA SER A 192 6.78 13.41 20.43
C SER A 192 7.84 13.97 21.38
N PHE A 193 8.73 13.12 21.90
CA PHE A 193 9.89 13.55 22.65
C PHE A 193 10.83 14.37 21.78
N VAL A 194 11.15 13.92 20.57
CA VAL A 194 12.01 14.66 19.63
C VAL A 194 11.33 15.96 19.19
N GLU A 195 10.03 15.95 18.93
CA GLU A 195 9.25 17.14 18.59
C GLU A 195 9.46 18.26 19.59
N ARG A 196 9.26 17.98 20.88
CA ARG A 196 9.31 18.97 21.95
C ARG A 196 10.73 19.39 22.33
N ASN A 197 11.68 18.45 22.24
CA ASN A 197 13.01 18.63 22.80
C ASN A 197 14.11 18.86 21.75
N SER A 198 13.84 18.73 20.44
CA SER A 198 14.83 19.04 19.41
C SER A 198 14.98 20.54 19.17
N THR A 199 16.07 20.93 18.52
CA THR A 199 16.35 22.30 18.08
C THR A 199 15.95 22.56 16.63
N PHE A 200 15.26 21.61 15.97
CA PHE A 200 14.86 21.75 14.57
C PHE A 200 13.92 22.95 14.37
N PRO A 201 14.11 23.76 13.32
CA PRO A 201 13.09 24.70 12.85
C PRO A 201 11.75 23.99 12.55
N ASP A 202 10.63 24.69 12.69
CA ASP A 202 9.29 24.08 12.55
C ASP A 202 9.04 23.44 11.18
N ASN A 203 9.50 24.07 10.09
CA ASN A 203 9.39 23.51 8.74
C ASN A 203 10.24 22.25 8.58
N GLU A 204 11.47 22.23 9.08
CA GLU A 204 12.34 21.06 9.02
C GLU A 204 11.76 19.90 9.84
N TRP A 205 11.25 20.20 11.04
CA TRP A 205 10.60 19.20 11.89
C TRP A 205 9.35 18.62 11.23
N LEU A 206 8.49 19.46 10.65
CA LEU A 206 7.26 18.98 10.00
C LEU A 206 7.59 17.99 8.86
N GLU A 207 8.58 18.31 8.04
CA GLU A 207 9.03 17.39 6.98
C GLU A 207 9.65 16.08 7.53
N ILE A 208 10.39 16.15 8.64
CA ILE A 208 10.93 14.95 9.32
C ILE A 208 9.77 14.10 9.85
N LYS A 209 8.84 14.75 10.55
CA LYS A 209 7.66 14.17 11.15
C LYS A 209 6.85 13.42 10.10
N ASP A 210 6.44 14.10 9.03
CA ASP A 210 5.67 13.50 7.94
C ASP A 210 6.40 12.29 7.34
N TYR A 211 7.71 12.41 7.10
CA TYR A 211 8.48 11.29 6.58
C TYR A 211 8.52 10.08 7.54
N LEU A 212 8.66 10.30 8.84
CA LEU A 212 8.64 9.23 9.83
C LEU A 212 7.29 8.49 9.85
N TRP A 213 6.18 9.24 9.81
CA TRP A 213 4.83 8.66 9.77
C TRP A 213 4.55 7.88 8.48
N GLU A 214 5.06 8.36 7.35
CA GLU A 214 4.79 7.76 6.05
C GLU A 214 5.73 6.58 5.72
N GLN A 215 7.01 6.68 6.07
CA GLN A 215 8.05 5.77 5.54
C GLN A 215 9.15 5.41 6.55
N GLY A 216 9.45 6.29 7.52
CA GLY A 216 10.61 6.15 8.40
C GLY A 216 10.40 5.29 9.65
N ALA A 217 9.16 5.04 10.06
CA ALA A 217 8.79 4.41 11.33
C ALA A 217 9.55 3.09 11.60
N SER A 218 9.60 2.17 10.63
CA SER A 218 10.27 0.88 10.83
C SER A 218 11.78 1.00 11.03
N THR A 219 12.42 2.01 10.42
CA THR A 219 13.87 2.23 10.65
C THR A 219 14.12 2.76 12.05
N LEU A 220 13.26 3.67 12.52
CA LEU A 220 13.33 4.22 13.86
C LEU A 220 13.09 3.12 14.92
N GLU A 221 12.10 2.26 14.70
CA GLU A 221 11.79 1.09 15.52
C GLU A 221 13.00 0.15 15.65
N TYR A 222 13.68 -0.12 14.53
CA TYR A 222 14.85 -0.99 14.50
C TYR A 222 16.00 -0.47 15.38
N ILE A 223 16.19 0.86 15.45
CA ILE A 223 17.24 1.49 16.25
C ILE A 223 16.84 1.52 17.72
N ILE A 224 15.62 1.96 18.04
CA ILE A 224 15.16 2.06 19.45
C ILE A 224 15.03 0.68 20.08
N GLY A 225 14.66 -0.33 19.30
CA GLY A 225 14.59 -1.73 19.73
C GLY A 225 15.96 -2.40 19.93
N ASN A 226 17.05 -1.78 19.48
CA ASN A 226 18.39 -2.34 19.62
C ASN A 226 18.82 -2.43 21.10
N LYS A 227 19.35 -3.58 21.51
CA LYS A 227 19.77 -3.82 22.90
C LYS A 227 20.80 -2.81 23.39
N PHE A 228 21.83 -2.51 22.60
CA PHE A 228 22.87 -1.55 22.97
C PHE A 228 22.28 -0.14 23.16
N PHE A 229 21.36 0.29 22.28
CA PHE A 229 20.65 1.56 22.44
C PHE A 229 19.86 1.60 23.75
N ARG A 230 19.07 0.55 24.02
CA ARG A 230 18.25 0.47 25.25
C ARG A 230 19.10 0.47 26.52
N ASP A 231 20.19 -0.29 26.53
CA ASP A 231 21.10 -0.35 27.68
C ASP A 231 21.81 0.99 27.92
N THR A 232 22.20 1.70 26.85
CA THR A 232 22.91 2.98 26.93
C THR A 232 22.09 4.06 27.62
N PHE A 233 20.78 4.14 27.35
CA PHE A 233 19.87 5.16 27.90
C PHE A 233 18.95 4.64 29.01
N GLN A 234 19.14 3.38 29.42
CA GLN A 234 18.28 2.65 30.36
C GLN A 234 16.79 2.71 29.95
N ILE A 235 16.54 2.36 28.68
CA ILE A 235 15.19 2.38 28.13
C ILE A 235 14.40 1.17 28.60
N SER A 236 13.33 1.43 29.31
CA SER A 236 12.36 0.43 29.77
C SER A 236 10.96 0.79 29.28
N SER A 237 9.96 0.04 29.72
CA SER A 237 8.57 0.23 29.32
C SER A 237 7.67 0.24 30.55
N LYS A 238 6.64 1.07 30.53
CA LYS A 238 5.62 1.17 31.57
C LYS A 238 4.24 1.03 30.93
N GLN A 239 3.36 0.28 31.58
CA GLN A 239 1.96 0.16 31.18
C GLN A 239 1.13 1.27 31.84
N ILE A 240 0.39 2.03 31.02
CA ILE A 240 -0.54 3.08 31.44
C ILE A 240 -1.82 2.89 30.61
N ASP A 241 -2.98 2.77 31.25
CA ASP A 241 -4.27 2.58 30.56
C ASP A 241 -4.24 1.48 29.49
N SER A 242 -3.63 0.33 29.80
CA SER A 242 -3.44 -0.81 28.89
C SER A 242 -2.60 -0.49 27.64
N THR A 243 -1.82 0.59 27.68
CA THR A 243 -0.91 1.01 26.62
C THR A 243 0.53 1.00 27.12
N THR A 244 1.44 0.48 26.31
CA THR A 244 2.87 0.44 26.60
C THR A 244 3.50 1.79 26.24
N HIS A 245 4.19 2.40 27.20
CA HIS A 245 4.92 3.65 27.02
C HIS A 245 6.41 3.45 27.34
N PRO A 246 7.33 4.01 26.54
CA PRO A 246 8.76 3.91 26.80
C PRO A 246 9.17 4.89 27.90
N THR A 247 10.13 4.48 28.70
CA THR A 247 10.79 5.31 29.71
C THR A 247 12.29 5.31 29.50
N PHE A 248 12.98 6.36 29.91
CA PHE A 248 14.44 6.43 29.93
C PHE A 248 14.92 7.04 31.25
N GLN A 249 16.18 6.80 31.61
CA GLN A 249 16.72 7.32 32.87
C GLN A 249 18.07 8.02 32.70
N LYS A 250 18.83 7.73 31.64
CA LYS A 250 20.21 8.20 31.51
C LYS A 250 20.38 9.22 30.38
N ASN A 251 21.21 10.24 30.62
CA ASN A 251 21.68 11.24 29.68
C ASN A 251 20.59 11.84 28.73
N PRO A 252 19.59 12.58 29.25
CA PRO A 252 18.51 13.16 28.45
C PRO A 252 19.01 14.02 27.26
N GLU A 253 20.03 14.83 27.48
CA GLU A 253 20.63 15.71 26.46
C GLU A 253 21.32 14.91 25.34
N ILE A 254 22.08 13.87 25.71
CA ILE A 254 22.73 13.00 24.72
C ILE A 254 21.66 12.22 23.94
N LEU A 255 20.62 11.75 24.63
CA LEU A 255 19.50 11.03 24.02
C LEU A 255 18.80 11.88 22.96
N ILE A 256 18.46 13.13 23.27
CA ILE A 256 17.80 14.01 22.29
C ILE A 256 18.70 14.36 21.11
N ASN A 257 20.00 14.61 21.36
CA ASN A 257 20.94 14.97 20.30
C ASN A 257 21.10 13.81 19.32
N MET A 258 21.26 12.60 19.85
CA MET A 258 21.37 11.39 19.06
C MET A 258 20.07 11.07 18.33
N LEU A 259 18.90 11.13 19.00
CA LEU A 259 17.61 10.92 18.34
C LEU A 259 17.36 11.96 17.23
N SER A 260 17.78 13.21 17.42
CA SER A 260 17.70 14.26 16.41
C SER A 260 18.53 13.88 15.17
N VAL A 261 19.77 13.42 15.35
CA VAL A 261 20.59 12.93 14.22
C VAL A 261 19.93 11.72 13.56
N ILE A 262 19.43 10.76 14.33
CA ILE A 262 18.76 9.56 13.82
C ILE A 262 17.57 9.93 12.92
N VAL A 263 16.62 10.75 13.41
CA VAL A 263 15.43 11.08 12.63
C VAL A 263 15.77 11.87 11.37
N LYS A 264 16.79 12.73 11.42
CA LYS A 264 17.30 13.49 10.28
C LYS A 264 17.97 12.58 9.25
N ASP A 265 18.77 11.61 9.70
CA ASP A 265 19.45 10.67 8.83
C ASP A 265 18.48 9.66 8.19
N ILE A 266 17.40 9.30 8.89
CA ILE A 266 16.27 8.55 8.32
C ILE A 266 15.59 9.36 7.20
N LYS A 267 15.22 10.62 7.47
CA LYS A 267 14.60 11.52 6.47
C LYS A 267 15.48 11.69 5.23
N ASN A 268 16.79 11.83 5.43
CA ASN A 268 17.76 12.02 4.36
C ASN A 268 18.20 10.69 3.69
N ALA A 269 17.58 9.56 4.06
CA ALA A 269 17.89 8.23 3.56
C ALA A 269 19.36 7.79 3.73
N LYS A 270 20.10 8.40 4.68
CA LYS A 270 21.46 7.96 5.05
C LYS A 270 21.45 6.63 5.79
N ILE A 271 20.36 6.35 6.52
CA ILE A 271 20.08 5.06 7.14
C ILE A 271 18.69 4.58 6.74
N ASN A 272 18.54 3.27 6.63
CA ASN A 272 17.27 2.56 6.45
C ASN A 272 17.45 1.10 6.89
N THR A 273 16.35 0.35 7.01
CA THR A 273 16.36 -1.06 7.43
C THR A 273 17.26 -1.98 6.58
N ARG A 274 17.60 -1.60 5.34
CA ARG A 274 18.54 -2.37 4.49
C ARG A 274 20.00 -2.06 4.81
N LEU A 275 20.30 -0.82 5.17
CA LEU A 275 21.66 -0.37 5.51
C LEU A 275 22.08 -0.85 6.89
N ILE A 276 21.18 -0.81 7.87
CA ILE A 276 21.41 -1.26 9.27
C ILE A 276 20.72 -2.60 9.56
N ASN A 277 20.75 -3.53 8.60
CA ASN A 277 19.96 -4.78 8.61
C ASN A 277 20.40 -5.85 9.62
N THR A 278 21.41 -5.58 10.44
CA THR A 278 21.89 -6.50 11.49
C THR A 278 22.11 -5.74 12.79
N ALA A 279 21.98 -6.44 13.93
CA ALA A 279 22.20 -5.84 15.25
C ALA A 279 23.60 -5.19 15.38
N ALA A 280 24.63 -5.81 14.79
CA ALA A 280 25.99 -5.27 14.78
C ALA A 280 26.08 -3.94 14.00
N LYS A 281 25.51 -3.87 12.79
CA LYS A 281 25.51 -2.62 12.00
C LYS A 281 24.72 -1.50 12.66
N GLN A 282 23.62 -1.83 13.34
CA GLN A 282 22.88 -0.87 14.16
C GLN A 282 23.77 -0.33 15.28
N GLU A 283 24.43 -1.23 16.01
CA GLU A 283 25.32 -0.89 17.12
C GLU A 283 26.49 -0.01 16.65
N ASP A 284 27.13 -0.34 15.52
CA ASP A 284 28.20 0.46 14.93
C ASP A 284 27.72 1.88 14.58
N TYR A 285 26.53 1.98 14.00
CA TYR A 285 25.91 3.28 13.72
C TYR A 285 25.63 4.05 15.02
N ILE A 286 25.01 3.42 16.04
CA ILE A 286 24.73 4.05 17.33
C ILE A 286 26.04 4.51 18.00
N LYS A 287 27.09 3.69 18.00
CA LYS A 287 28.41 4.02 18.55
C LYS A 287 29.03 5.22 17.84
N SER A 288 28.89 5.32 16.53
CA SER A 288 29.41 6.47 15.76
C SER A 288 28.82 7.80 16.25
N LEU A 289 27.57 7.81 16.72
CA LEU A 289 26.86 8.98 17.23
C LEU A 289 27.23 9.34 18.68
N LEU A 290 27.79 8.41 19.46
CA LEU A 290 28.19 8.63 20.85
C LEU A 290 29.53 9.38 20.99
N SER A 291 30.28 9.54 19.89
CA SER A 291 31.59 10.17 19.84
C SER A 291 31.50 11.68 20.12
N ASN A 292 31.55 12.09 21.41
CA ASN A 292 32.09 13.38 21.94
C ASN A 292 31.52 13.86 23.31
N ASN A 293 30.78 13.07 24.09
CA ASN A 293 30.21 13.57 25.35
C ASN A 293 30.68 12.78 26.59
N GLN A 294 31.49 13.43 27.45
CA GLN A 294 32.07 12.83 28.66
C GLN A 294 31.23 13.01 29.95
N ASN A 295 30.11 13.72 29.90
CA ASN A 295 29.31 13.92 31.11
C ASN A 295 28.19 12.88 31.22
N SER A 296 28.31 11.99 32.21
CA SER A 296 27.23 11.08 32.57
C SER A 296 26.28 11.75 33.56
N SER A 297 25.04 11.98 33.14
CA SER A 297 23.94 12.41 34.00
C SER A 297 22.87 11.33 34.05
N SER A 298 22.32 11.10 35.24
CA SER A 298 21.21 10.16 35.44
C SER A 298 20.07 10.88 36.13
N LEU A 299 18.85 10.62 35.67
CA LEU A 299 17.63 11.04 36.33
C LEU A 299 17.44 10.22 37.62
N LYS A 300 16.78 10.83 38.62
CA LYS A 300 16.48 10.20 39.92
C LYS A 300 15.54 9.00 39.77
N SER A 301 14.68 9.02 38.77
CA SER A 301 13.73 7.98 38.40
C SER A 301 13.60 7.89 36.88
N PRO A 302 13.18 6.74 36.33
CA PRO A 302 12.80 6.65 34.92
C PRO A 302 11.69 7.63 34.57
N GLU A 303 11.88 8.40 33.50
CA GLU A 303 10.92 9.38 32.99
C GLU A 303 10.30 8.89 31.68
N LEU A 304 9.05 9.30 31.42
CA LEU A 304 8.32 8.93 30.22
C LEU A 304 8.72 9.85 29.05
N PHE A 305 8.91 9.27 27.86
CA PHE A 305 9.26 10.07 26.67
C PHE A 305 8.19 11.11 26.34
N TYR A 306 6.89 10.77 26.47
CA TYR A 306 5.80 11.66 26.03
C TYR A 306 5.64 12.93 26.87
N ASN A 307 6.10 12.96 28.14
CA ASN A 307 5.92 14.12 29.03
C ASN A 307 7.23 14.79 29.47
N TYR A 308 8.40 14.17 29.25
CA TYR A 308 9.68 14.76 29.63
C TYR A 308 10.00 16.00 28.81
N THR A 309 10.51 17.05 29.45
CA THR A 309 10.93 18.30 28.80
C THR A 309 12.29 18.72 29.34
N LEU A 310 13.26 18.97 28.46
CA LEU A 310 14.60 19.44 28.84
C LEU A 310 14.53 20.82 29.48
N GLN A 311 15.39 21.08 30.47
CA GLN A 311 15.46 22.37 31.14
C GLN A 311 16.43 23.30 30.40
N ASN A 312 16.00 23.88 29.27
CA ASN A 312 16.62 25.06 28.65
C ASN A 312 15.65 25.66 27.61
N THR A 313 15.28 26.94 27.71
CA THR A 313 14.08 27.44 27.01
C THR A 313 14.36 28.27 25.75
N THR A 314 15.61 28.64 25.46
CA THR A 314 15.92 29.56 24.36
C THR A 314 16.22 28.90 23.01
N GLU A 315 16.61 27.62 22.99
CA GLU A 315 17.02 26.91 21.76
C GLU A 315 16.00 25.87 21.25
N HIS A 316 14.93 25.61 22.01
CA HIS A 316 13.94 24.57 21.72
C HIS A 316 12.58 25.18 21.34
N PRO A 317 12.28 25.35 20.04
CA PRO A 317 11.13 26.14 19.59
C PRO A 317 9.77 25.57 20.01
N ARG A 318 9.70 24.28 20.35
CA ARG A 318 8.47 23.55 20.66
C ARG A 318 8.38 23.07 22.11
N ILE A 319 9.24 23.56 22.99
CA ILE A 319 9.33 23.12 24.40
C ILE A 319 8.02 23.33 25.19
N ASN A 320 7.23 24.34 24.81
CA ASN A 320 5.96 24.68 25.46
C ASN A 320 4.75 23.89 24.92
N GLN A 321 4.94 23.00 23.94
CA GLN A 321 3.84 22.19 23.44
C GLN A 321 3.36 21.19 24.50
N LYS A 322 2.03 21.10 24.67
CA LYS A 322 1.44 20.20 25.65
C LYS A 322 1.74 18.75 25.28
N PRO A 323 2.22 17.93 26.23
CA PRO A 323 2.40 16.50 26.00
C PRO A 323 1.04 15.85 25.73
N ILE A 324 1.01 14.92 24.78
CA ILE A 324 -0.17 14.13 24.44
C ILE A 324 0.05 12.71 24.94
N LEU A 325 -0.84 12.23 25.79
CA LEU A 325 -0.85 10.82 26.20
C LEU A 325 -1.62 10.02 25.14
N HIS A 326 -0.92 9.14 24.43
CA HIS A 326 -1.54 8.21 23.48
C HIS A 326 -1.96 6.94 24.21
N SER A 327 -3.23 6.84 24.60
CA SER A 327 -3.78 5.61 25.20
C SER A 327 -4.80 4.96 24.28
N ARG A 328 -4.92 3.64 24.39
CA ARG A 328 -5.98 2.89 23.71
C ARG A 328 -7.34 3.43 24.19
N PRO A 329 -8.25 3.78 23.26
CA PRO A 329 -9.60 4.20 23.63
C PRO A 329 -10.26 3.15 24.50
N GLN A 330 -10.82 3.60 25.63
CA GLN A 330 -11.65 2.77 26.51
C GLN A 330 -13.11 3.04 26.15
N ASP A 331 -13.88 1.99 25.84
CA ASP A 331 -15.28 2.11 25.42
C ASP A 331 -16.14 2.89 26.45
N SER A 332 -15.73 2.85 27.72
CA SER A 332 -16.36 3.57 28.84
C SER A 332 -16.23 5.10 28.79
N LYS A 333 -15.39 5.66 27.90
CA LYS A 333 -15.10 7.10 27.81
C LYS A 333 -15.59 7.74 26.49
N ILE A 334 -16.37 7.03 25.68
CA ILE A 334 -16.96 7.61 24.46
C ILE A 334 -18.07 8.59 24.86
N ASN A 335 -17.85 9.89 24.65
CA ASN A 335 -18.92 10.89 24.75
C ASN A 335 -19.97 10.53 23.69
N THR A 336 -21.12 10.04 24.15
CA THR A 336 -22.26 9.75 23.30
C THR A 336 -22.75 11.07 22.71
N LEU A 337 -22.60 11.24 21.41
CA LEU A 337 -23.53 12.10 20.69
C LEU A 337 -24.91 11.53 20.96
N THR A 338 -25.79 12.35 21.53
CA THR A 338 -27.15 11.94 21.88
C THR A 338 -27.79 11.25 20.68
N PRO A 339 -28.19 9.97 20.80
CA PRO A 339 -28.80 9.28 19.68
C PRO A 339 -30.14 9.96 19.38
N SER A 340 -30.33 10.43 18.15
CA SER A 340 -31.67 10.70 17.63
C SER A 340 -32.52 9.44 17.76
N PRO A 341 -33.81 9.55 18.09
CA PRO A 341 -34.54 8.43 18.67
C PRO A 341 -34.82 7.34 17.62
N THR A 342 -34.68 6.10 18.11
CA THR A 342 -35.31 4.87 17.61
C THR A 342 -34.66 4.18 16.40
N VAL A 343 -33.58 3.43 16.64
CA VAL A 343 -33.26 2.25 15.83
C VAL A 343 -33.89 1.03 16.52
N SER A 344 -35.19 0.82 16.31
CA SER A 344 -35.93 -0.31 16.89
C SER A 344 -35.94 -1.58 16.02
N ASN A 345 -35.18 -1.63 14.91
CA ASN A 345 -35.12 -2.81 14.06
C ASN A 345 -33.67 -3.13 13.66
N ILE A 346 -32.88 -3.63 14.61
CA ILE A 346 -31.70 -4.44 14.25
C ILE A 346 -32.20 -5.89 14.17
N SER A 347 -32.67 -6.30 12.99
CA SER A 347 -32.95 -7.71 12.73
C SER A 347 -31.63 -8.43 12.50
N THR A 348 -31.38 -9.48 13.28
CA THR A 348 -30.23 -10.39 13.11
C THR A 348 -30.43 -11.41 11.99
N GLN A 349 -31.55 -11.33 11.25
CA GLN A 349 -31.81 -12.19 10.09
C GLN A 349 -31.62 -11.42 8.78
N LYS A 350 -30.90 -12.06 7.85
CA LYS A 350 -30.62 -11.56 6.49
C LYS A 350 -31.94 -11.41 5.74
N THR A 351 -32.44 -10.19 5.61
CA THR A 351 -33.71 -9.93 4.91
C THR A 351 -33.49 -9.75 3.42
N VAL A 352 -34.32 -10.41 2.62
CA VAL A 352 -34.41 -10.20 1.16
C VAL A 352 -35.15 -8.88 0.93
N PRO A 353 -34.66 -7.96 0.07
CA PRO A 353 -35.31 -6.67 -0.12
C PRO A 353 -36.65 -6.85 -0.83
N THR A 354 -37.72 -6.29 -0.24
CA THR A 354 -39.05 -6.22 -0.84
C THR A 354 -39.12 -5.02 -1.80
N PRO A 355 -39.73 -5.13 -2.99
CA PRO A 355 -39.82 -4.01 -3.92
C PRO A 355 -40.82 -2.96 -3.40
N LEU A 356 -40.41 -1.69 -3.35
CA LEU A 356 -41.32 -0.58 -3.06
C LEU A 356 -42.10 -0.20 -4.31
N THR A 357 -43.42 -0.33 -4.23
CA THR A 357 -44.37 0.28 -5.17
C THR A 357 -44.31 1.79 -4.99
N SER A 358 -43.95 2.52 -6.06
CA SER A 358 -43.85 3.97 -6.02
C SER A 358 -45.24 4.62 -6.18
N THR A 359 -45.61 5.45 -5.21
CA THR A 359 -46.56 6.55 -5.41
C THR A 359 -45.83 7.88 -5.26
N PRO A 360 -46.24 8.94 -5.98
CA PRO A 360 -45.42 10.12 -6.18
C PRO A 360 -45.53 11.07 -4.99
N THR A 361 -44.44 11.24 -4.24
CA THR A 361 -44.34 12.27 -3.18
C THR A 361 -43.25 13.28 -3.47
N LYS A 362 -43.56 14.52 -3.08
CA LYS A 362 -42.97 15.80 -3.49
C LYS A 362 -41.46 15.89 -3.24
N LYS A 363 -40.77 16.52 -4.21
CA LYS A 363 -39.34 16.85 -4.20
C LYS A 363 -38.95 17.63 -2.95
N VAL A 364 -38.10 17.03 -2.12
CA VAL A 364 -37.19 17.72 -1.21
C VAL A 364 -35.81 17.63 -1.83
N THR A 365 -35.24 18.78 -2.21
CA THR A 365 -33.93 18.88 -2.85
C THR A 365 -32.81 18.74 -1.81
N ASN A 366 -32.34 17.50 -1.60
CA ASN A 366 -31.05 17.25 -0.97
C ASN A 366 -29.99 17.19 -2.08
N SER A 367 -29.04 18.12 -2.07
CA SER A 367 -27.92 18.13 -3.02
C SER A 367 -26.94 17.00 -2.70
N THR A 368 -27.11 15.86 -3.37
CA THR A 368 -26.08 14.82 -3.43
C THR A 368 -24.80 15.38 -4.07
N PRO A 369 -23.60 14.99 -3.60
CA PRO A 369 -22.37 15.28 -4.32
C PRO A 369 -22.50 14.73 -5.75
N LYS A 370 -22.29 15.59 -6.75
CA LYS A 370 -22.34 15.19 -8.16
C LYS A 370 -21.39 14.01 -8.36
N ALA A 371 -21.90 12.91 -8.90
CA ALA A 371 -21.07 11.80 -9.36
C ALA A 371 -19.94 12.37 -10.24
N LEU A 372 -18.70 11.94 -9.97
CA LEU A 372 -17.52 12.36 -10.74
C LEU A 372 -17.79 12.06 -12.22
N LYS A 373 -17.75 13.10 -13.06
CA LYS A 373 -17.89 12.94 -14.51
C LYS A 373 -16.77 12.02 -15.00
N GLN A 374 -17.13 10.90 -15.62
CA GLN A 374 -16.16 10.06 -16.30
C GLN A 374 -15.47 10.85 -17.41
N ILE A 375 -14.15 10.70 -17.52
CA ILE A 375 -13.32 11.47 -18.45
C ILE A 375 -13.39 10.79 -19.82
N ASN A 376 -14.08 11.42 -20.76
CA ASN A 376 -14.27 10.91 -22.11
C ASN A 376 -13.26 11.46 -23.14
N GLN A 377 -12.36 12.35 -22.72
CA GLN A 377 -11.28 12.92 -23.53
C GLN A 377 -10.14 13.34 -22.60
N LEU A 378 -8.88 13.27 -23.06
CA LEU A 378 -7.77 13.85 -22.32
C LEU A 378 -7.89 15.38 -22.25
N HIS A 379 -7.34 15.95 -21.19
CA HIS A 379 -7.42 17.36 -20.86
C HIS A 379 -6.75 18.16 -21.98
N PHE A 380 -7.50 19.13 -22.47
CA PHE A 380 -7.08 20.01 -23.54
C PHE A 380 -6.72 21.37 -22.96
N ASN A 381 -5.45 21.75 -23.10
CA ASN A 381 -4.94 23.03 -22.63
C ASN A 381 -4.77 24.00 -23.81
N LYS A 382 -5.59 25.06 -23.80
CA LYS A 382 -5.59 26.11 -24.83
C LYS A 382 -4.25 26.84 -24.96
N GLU A 383 -3.50 27.00 -23.86
CA GLU A 383 -2.19 27.65 -23.90
C GLU A 383 -1.14 26.76 -24.57
N ILE A 384 -1.21 25.44 -24.37
CA ILE A 384 -0.34 24.48 -25.09
C ILE A 384 -0.64 24.54 -26.59
N GLU A 385 -1.91 24.47 -26.99
CA GLU A 385 -2.32 24.60 -28.39
C GLU A 385 -1.81 25.91 -29.01
N LYS A 386 -2.04 27.05 -28.35
CA LYS A 386 -1.58 28.37 -28.83
C LYS A 386 -0.07 28.41 -29.02
N LYS A 387 0.72 27.91 -28.06
CA LYS A 387 2.18 27.89 -28.18
C LYS A 387 2.68 26.89 -29.23
N LEU A 388 2.03 25.73 -29.37
CA LEU A 388 2.36 24.77 -30.44
C LEU A 388 2.08 25.36 -31.83
N ASN A 389 0.98 26.10 -31.99
CA ASN A 389 0.70 26.80 -33.24
C ASN A 389 1.78 27.85 -33.55
N ASN A 390 2.27 28.59 -32.54
CA ASN A 390 3.38 29.52 -32.73
C ASN A 390 4.72 28.82 -33.07
N LEU A 391 4.91 27.59 -32.59
CA LEU A 391 6.07 26.77 -32.97
C LEU A 391 5.98 26.33 -34.44
N GLU A 392 4.79 26.23 -35.01
CA GLU A 392 4.49 25.78 -36.40
C GLU A 392 5.05 24.37 -36.72
N ASN A 393 5.30 23.55 -35.71
CA ASN A 393 5.72 22.17 -35.92
C ASN A 393 4.49 21.29 -36.12
N GLN A 394 4.18 20.99 -37.38
CA GLN A 394 2.99 20.21 -37.76
C GLN A 394 2.92 18.85 -37.05
N LYS A 395 4.04 18.16 -36.84
CA LYS A 395 4.07 16.87 -36.13
C LYS A 395 3.65 17.01 -34.67
N LEU A 396 4.21 17.97 -33.94
CA LEU A 396 3.87 18.20 -32.52
C LEU A 396 2.44 18.69 -32.35
N ILE A 397 1.98 19.56 -33.25
CA ILE A 397 0.59 20.02 -33.31
C ILE A 397 -0.35 18.81 -33.46
N HIS A 398 -0.17 18.00 -34.50
CA HIS A 398 -1.06 16.86 -34.78
C HIS A 398 -1.00 15.79 -33.68
N LEU A 399 0.17 15.51 -33.10
CA LEU A 399 0.29 14.59 -31.96
C LEU A 399 -0.53 15.09 -30.75
N TYR A 400 -0.39 16.37 -30.39
CA TYR A 400 -1.15 16.93 -29.26
C TYR A 400 -2.66 16.98 -29.51
N TYR A 401 -3.08 17.38 -30.72
CA TYR A 401 -4.49 17.38 -31.11
C TYR A 401 -5.09 15.97 -31.08
N THR A 402 -4.38 14.99 -31.62
CA THR A 402 -4.84 13.59 -31.63
C THR A 402 -5.03 13.08 -30.20
N LEU A 403 -4.09 13.39 -29.30
CA LEU A 403 -4.18 12.98 -27.89
C LEU A 403 -5.40 13.58 -27.17
N THR A 404 -5.70 14.84 -27.41
CA THR A 404 -6.68 15.59 -26.62
C THR A 404 -8.08 15.62 -27.25
N LYS A 405 -8.21 15.30 -28.54
CA LYS A 405 -9.52 15.28 -29.24
C LYS A 405 -10.10 13.88 -29.40
N THR A 406 -9.28 12.83 -29.29
CA THR A 406 -9.77 11.44 -29.36
C THR A 406 -10.79 11.19 -28.25
N LYS A 407 -12.00 10.78 -28.64
CA LYS A 407 -13.05 10.39 -27.69
C LYS A 407 -12.78 8.99 -27.19
N ILE A 408 -12.90 8.83 -25.88
CA ILE A 408 -12.65 7.60 -25.16
C ILE A 408 -14.00 7.11 -24.65
N ASP A 409 -14.36 5.88 -25.02
CA ASP A 409 -15.47 5.20 -24.38
C ASP A 409 -15.04 4.87 -22.94
N THR A 410 -15.76 5.43 -21.98
CA THR A 410 -15.44 5.36 -20.56
C THR A 410 -15.79 4.00 -19.94
N ILE A 411 -16.51 3.15 -20.67
CA ILE A 411 -16.88 1.78 -20.26
C ILE A 411 -15.81 0.79 -20.72
N THR A 412 -15.30 0.95 -21.93
CA THR A 412 -14.40 -0.04 -22.56
C THR A 412 -12.92 0.38 -22.58
N ASN A 413 -12.59 1.67 -22.37
CA ASN A 413 -11.23 2.21 -22.45
C ASN A 413 -10.54 1.92 -23.80
N ASP A 414 -11.31 1.84 -24.89
CA ASP A 414 -10.89 1.27 -26.19
C ASP A 414 -9.64 1.90 -26.83
N TYR A 415 -9.19 3.08 -26.34
CA TYR A 415 -8.05 3.80 -26.90
C TYR A 415 -6.97 4.18 -25.88
N THR A 416 -7.09 3.81 -24.61
CA THR A 416 -6.11 4.21 -23.57
C THR A 416 -4.69 3.72 -23.83
N PRO A 417 -4.46 2.47 -24.28
CA PRO A 417 -3.12 2.01 -24.65
C PRO A 417 -2.51 2.87 -25.76
N LEU A 418 -3.30 3.18 -26.79
CA LEU A 418 -2.85 3.98 -27.92
C LEU A 418 -2.55 5.43 -27.52
N LEU A 419 -3.38 6.03 -26.67
CA LEU A 419 -3.17 7.38 -26.13
C LEU A 419 -1.94 7.45 -25.23
N THR A 420 -1.65 6.38 -24.48
CA THR A 420 -0.44 6.29 -23.66
C THR A 420 0.81 6.30 -24.52
N VAL A 421 0.84 5.46 -25.58
CA VAL A 421 1.95 5.46 -26.55
C VAL A 421 2.03 6.79 -27.29
N GLY A 422 0.91 7.43 -27.60
CA GLY A 422 0.87 8.75 -28.22
C GLY A 422 1.45 9.85 -27.32
N LEU A 423 1.13 9.85 -26.02
CA LEU A 423 1.68 10.83 -25.07
C LEU A 423 3.18 10.63 -24.90
N TRP A 424 3.61 9.38 -24.78
CA TRP A 424 5.02 9.00 -24.77
C TRP A 424 5.74 9.51 -26.03
N ALA A 425 5.18 9.27 -27.23
CA ALA A 425 5.75 9.71 -28.49
C ALA A 425 5.77 11.25 -28.64
N PHE A 426 4.76 11.94 -28.12
CA PHE A 426 4.71 13.40 -28.07
C PHE A 426 5.85 13.98 -27.22
N LEU A 427 6.08 13.44 -26.02
CA LEU A 427 7.17 13.88 -25.14
C LEU A 427 8.55 13.54 -25.72
N GLU A 428 8.73 12.35 -26.29
CA GLU A 428 9.94 11.96 -27.01
C GLU A 428 10.25 12.95 -28.15
N THR A 429 9.24 13.29 -28.97
CA THR A 429 9.39 14.23 -30.09
C THR A 429 9.68 15.65 -29.61
N LEU A 430 8.96 16.12 -28.58
CA LEU A 430 9.12 17.47 -28.05
C LEU A 430 10.50 17.67 -27.43
N THR A 431 10.97 16.70 -26.64
CA THR A 431 12.29 16.76 -26.01
C THR A 431 13.43 16.60 -27.02
N ALA A 432 13.24 15.78 -28.07
CA ALA A 432 14.20 15.70 -29.17
C ALA A 432 14.33 17.06 -29.89
N TYR A 433 13.24 17.81 -30.05
CA TYR A 433 13.27 19.14 -30.66
C TYR A 433 14.07 20.16 -29.83
N ILE A 434 14.10 20.02 -28.50
CA ILE A 434 14.92 20.85 -27.60
C ILE A 434 16.28 20.21 -27.29
N GLU A 435 16.86 19.55 -28.29
CA GLU A 435 18.24 19.04 -28.31
C GLU A 435 18.56 17.96 -27.27
N ARG A 436 17.56 17.16 -26.87
CA ARG A 436 17.84 15.90 -26.16
C ARG A 436 18.63 14.95 -27.08
N LYS A 437 19.70 14.34 -26.55
CA LYS A 437 20.48 13.30 -27.23
C LYS A 437 19.64 12.04 -27.44
N GLU A 438 19.80 11.38 -28.59
CA GLU A 438 19.06 10.14 -28.93
C GLU A 438 19.26 9.00 -27.91
N THR A 439 20.42 8.93 -27.27
CA THR A 439 20.74 7.90 -26.26
C THR A 439 20.11 8.16 -24.88
N THR A 440 19.50 9.33 -24.68
CA THR A 440 18.95 9.75 -23.38
C THR A 440 17.43 9.75 -23.48
N SER A 441 16.69 8.99 -22.66
CA SER A 441 15.23 9.02 -22.66
C SER A 441 14.67 10.39 -22.24
N PHE A 442 13.42 10.73 -22.64
CA PHE A 442 12.85 12.04 -22.29
C PHE A 442 12.75 12.28 -20.77
N ASP A 443 12.50 11.23 -19.98
CA ASP A 443 12.40 11.31 -18.52
C ASP A 443 13.77 11.55 -17.86
N SER A 444 14.83 10.97 -18.43
CA SER A 444 16.21 11.23 -18.00
C SER A 444 16.67 12.65 -18.36
N PHE A 445 16.20 13.17 -19.49
CA PHE A 445 16.46 14.54 -19.92
C PHE A 445 15.72 15.58 -19.07
N LEU A 446 14.45 15.34 -18.73
CA LEU A 446 13.63 16.19 -17.87
C LEU A 446 13.87 15.89 -16.37
N ASN A 447 15.15 15.82 -16.00
CA ASN A 447 15.59 15.58 -14.64
C ASN A 447 15.50 16.83 -13.74
N LYS A 448 15.81 16.63 -12.46
CA LYS A 448 15.77 17.68 -11.44
C LYS A 448 16.58 18.93 -11.82
N ASP A 449 17.75 18.76 -12.43
CA ASP A 449 18.64 19.88 -12.76
C ASP A 449 18.08 20.71 -13.93
N LYS A 450 17.51 20.07 -14.95
CA LYS A 450 16.85 20.77 -16.06
C LYS A 450 15.63 21.56 -15.56
N LEU A 451 14.82 20.96 -14.69
CA LEU A 451 13.64 21.62 -14.12
C LEU A 451 14.00 22.78 -13.16
N ASN A 452 15.06 22.62 -12.37
CA ASN A 452 15.57 23.70 -11.52
C ASN A 452 16.07 24.88 -12.36
N LYS A 453 16.72 24.63 -13.51
CA LYS A 453 17.12 25.70 -14.46
C LYS A 453 15.93 26.48 -15.03
N TRP A 454 14.74 25.89 -15.04
CA TRP A 454 13.49 26.56 -15.43
C TRP A 454 12.75 27.22 -14.25
N ASN A 455 13.38 27.31 -13.07
CA ASN A 455 12.86 27.91 -11.85
C ASN A 455 11.60 27.21 -11.28
N PHE A 456 11.45 25.91 -11.52
CA PHE A 456 10.44 25.13 -10.80
C PHE A 456 10.85 24.92 -9.33
N LYS A 457 9.88 24.99 -8.41
CA LYS A 457 10.12 24.77 -6.98
C LYS A 457 10.57 23.32 -6.74
N THR A 458 11.49 23.12 -5.80
CA THR A 458 12.07 21.79 -5.49
C THR A 458 11.03 20.70 -5.23
N GLU A 459 9.91 21.04 -4.57
CA GLU A 459 8.79 20.12 -4.31
C GLU A 459 8.09 19.68 -5.60
N GLN A 460 7.77 20.63 -6.48
CA GLN A 460 7.13 20.38 -7.78
C GLN A 460 8.05 19.57 -8.70
N THR A 461 9.35 19.85 -8.65
CA THR A 461 10.34 19.13 -9.45
C THR A 461 10.36 17.64 -9.15
N LYS A 462 10.22 17.22 -7.88
CA LYS A 462 10.15 15.80 -7.52
C LYS A 462 8.90 15.14 -8.10
N GLU A 463 7.77 15.83 -8.06
CA GLU A 463 6.51 15.32 -8.61
C GLU A 463 6.60 15.16 -10.13
N TYR A 464 7.09 16.17 -10.86
CA TYR A 464 7.25 16.09 -12.31
C TYR A 464 8.18 14.98 -12.75
N VAL A 465 9.35 14.82 -12.11
CA VAL A 465 10.29 13.72 -12.42
C VAL A 465 9.62 12.36 -12.23
N LYS A 466 8.84 12.20 -11.15
CA LYS A 466 8.07 10.97 -10.92
C LYS A 466 7.03 10.73 -12.02
N LYS A 467 6.31 11.77 -12.45
CA LYS A 467 5.30 11.67 -13.51
C LYS A 467 5.92 11.34 -14.87
N PHE A 468 7.03 11.97 -15.24
CA PHE A 468 7.75 11.63 -16.47
C PHE A 468 8.23 10.19 -16.47
N LYS A 469 8.75 9.71 -15.34
CA LYS A 469 9.14 8.31 -15.20
C LYS A 469 7.93 7.36 -15.38
N ILE A 470 6.80 7.66 -14.75
CA ILE A 470 5.57 6.87 -14.90
C ILE A 470 5.13 6.82 -16.36
N ILE A 471 5.06 7.96 -17.06
CA ILE A 471 4.66 8.02 -18.47
C ILE A 471 5.66 7.27 -19.35
N SER A 472 6.96 7.38 -19.06
CA SER A 472 8.03 6.65 -19.76
C SER A 472 7.87 5.14 -19.62
N ASP A 473 7.71 4.67 -18.38
CA ASP A 473 7.55 3.26 -18.05
C ASP A 473 6.24 2.69 -18.66
N LEU A 474 5.12 3.42 -18.57
CA LEU A 474 3.83 3.01 -19.15
C LEU A 474 3.85 2.96 -20.68
N GLY A 475 4.45 3.97 -21.33
CA GLY A 475 4.58 4.00 -22.78
C GLY A 475 5.47 2.86 -23.29
N ASN A 476 6.60 2.61 -22.61
CA ASN A 476 7.51 1.52 -22.93
C ASN A 476 6.86 0.14 -22.74
N ALA A 477 6.17 -0.07 -21.60
CA ALA A 477 5.45 -1.30 -21.33
C ALA A 477 4.37 -1.56 -22.39
N THR A 478 3.52 -0.57 -22.68
CA THR A 478 2.44 -0.69 -23.67
C THR A 478 2.96 -0.98 -25.08
N LYS A 479 4.15 -0.48 -25.43
CA LYS A 479 4.75 -0.67 -26.75
C LYS A 479 5.49 -2.00 -26.91
N HIS A 480 6.21 -2.44 -25.87
CA HIS A 480 7.17 -3.55 -25.97
C HIS A 480 6.74 -4.82 -25.24
N SER A 481 5.85 -4.71 -24.25
CA SER A 481 5.36 -5.87 -23.52
C SER A 481 4.35 -6.66 -24.34
N ALA A 482 4.43 -7.98 -24.29
CA ALA A 482 3.44 -8.86 -24.90
C ALA A 482 2.11 -8.90 -24.12
N LEU A 483 2.10 -8.43 -22.86
CA LEU A 483 0.99 -8.61 -21.92
C LEU A 483 0.61 -7.35 -21.14
N ASP A 484 1.48 -6.34 -21.07
CA ASP A 484 1.31 -5.16 -20.21
C ASP A 484 0.96 -3.93 -21.06
N ALA A 485 -0.05 -3.18 -20.62
CA ALA A 485 -0.52 -1.97 -21.29
C ALA A 485 -1.29 -1.07 -20.31
N CYS A 486 -1.30 0.24 -20.59
CA CYS A 486 -2.06 1.18 -19.78
C CYS A 486 -3.54 1.25 -20.20
N TYR A 487 -4.44 0.94 -19.26
CA TYR A 487 -5.90 0.99 -19.45
C TYR A 487 -6.61 2.05 -18.57
N ASN A 488 -5.87 2.84 -17.78
CA ASN A 488 -6.45 3.82 -16.87
C ASN A 488 -6.41 5.24 -17.45
N THR A 489 -7.47 5.61 -18.16
CA THR A 489 -7.63 6.94 -18.79
C THR A 489 -7.60 8.08 -17.77
N THR A 490 -8.25 7.89 -16.62
CA THR A 490 -8.35 8.94 -15.59
C THR A 490 -6.98 9.28 -15.03
N GLN A 491 -6.14 8.26 -14.77
CA GLN A 491 -4.78 8.48 -14.30
C GLN A 491 -3.91 9.10 -15.39
N LEU A 492 -3.99 8.61 -16.63
CA LEU A 492 -3.27 9.20 -17.77
C LEU A 492 -3.61 10.69 -17.94
N ASN A 493 -4.89 11.04 -17.80
CA ASN A 493 -5.35 12.42 -17.85
C ASN A 493 -4.80 13.28 -16.71
N ASN A 494 -4.79 12.74 -15.49
CA ASN A 494 -4.21 13.42 -14.33
C ASN A 494 -2.70 13.63 -14.51
N ASP A 495 -1.99 12.62 -15.03
CA ASP A 495 -0.56 12.69 -15.29
C ASP A 495 -0.24 13.74 -16.35
N LEU A 496 -0.99 13.77 -17.47
CA LEU A 496 -0.89 14.83 -18.48
C LEU A 496 -1.09 16.21 -17.87
N THR A 497 -2.18 16.41 -17.13
CA THR A 497 -2.55 17.70 -16.52
C THR A 497 -1.45 18.18 -15.55
N CYS A 498 -0.87 17.26 -14.78
CA CYS A 498 0.20 17.56 -13.84
C CYS A 498 1.46 18.10 -14.56
N ILE A 499 1.83 17.52 -15.70
CA ILE A 499 3.07 17.90 -16.42
C ILE A 499 2.91 19.07 -17.40
N GLU A 500 1.71 19.62 -17.59
CA GLU A 500 1.46 20.74 -18.51
C GLU A 500 2.38 21.96 -18.29
N PRO A 501 2.69 22.40 -17.05
CA PRO A 501 3.60 23.52 -16.83
C PRO A 501 4.99 23.27 -17.43
N VAL A 502 5.45 22.03 -17.37
CA VAL A 502 6.75 21.63 -17.94
C VAL A 502 6.65 21.51 -19.46
N ILE A 503 5.56 20.96 -20.00
CA ILE A 503 5.31 20.93 -21.46
C ILE A 503 5.35 22.36 -22.04
N LEU A 504 4.69 23.32 -21.38
CA LEU A 504 4.72 24.73 -21.78
C LEU A 504 6.15 25.28 -21.80
N LYS A 505 6.99 24.94 -20.82
CA LYS A 505 8.41 25.34 -20.79
C LYS A 505 9.22 24.70 -21.92
N CYS A 506 9.00 23.42 -22.20
CA CYS A 506 9.62 22.76 -23.36
C CYS A 506 9.25 23.46 -24.67
N ILE A 507 7.98 23.83 -24.86
CA ILE A 507 7.54 24.54 -26.07
C ILE A 507 8.13 25.95 -26.14
N GLU A 508 8.22 26.67 -25.01
CA GLU A 508 8.90 27.97 -24.95
C GLU A 508 10.37 27.88 -25.38
N GLU A 509 11.09 26.85 -24.93
CA GLU A 509 12.47 26.61 -25.32
C GLU A 509 12.56 26.22 -26.81
N ALA A 510 11.64 25.39 -27.30
CA ALA A 510 11.53 25.05 -28.72
C ALA A 510 11.31 26.29 -29.62
N ILE A 511 10.44 27.21 -29.20
CA ILE A 511 10.20 28.48 -29.93
C ILE A 511 11.47 29.33 -29.95
N LYS A 512 12.19 29.43 -28.82
CA LYS A 512 13.47 30.16 -28.76
C LYS A 512 14.50 29.58 -29.72
N LEU A 513 14.62 28.24 -29.77
CA LEU A 513 15.53 27.57 -30.71
C LEU A 513 15.13 27.85 -32.16
N LYS A 514 13.84 27.73 -32.51
CA LYS A 514 13.34 28.06 -33.86
C LYS A 514 13.66 29.49 -34.28
N ASN A 515 13.45 30.47 -33.39
CA ASN A 515 13.72 31.88 -33.67
C ASN A 515 15.22 32.15 -33.85
N ASN A 516 16.07 31.46 -33.07
CA ASN A 516 17.52 31.56 -33.23
C ASN A 516 18.01 30.94 -34.56
N SER A 517 17.36 29.87 -35.03
CA SER A 517 17.67 29.23 -36.31
C SER A 517 17.14 29.97 -37.55
N THR A 518 16.21 30.91 -37.39
CA THR A 518 15.64 31.72 -38.49
C THR A 518 16.21 33.14 -38.57
N GLY A 519 17.05 33.52 -37.60
CA GLY A 519 17.80 34.79 -37.56
C GLY A 519 19.25 34.71 -38.08
N GLN A 520 19.63 33.59 -38.69
CA GLN A 520 20.80 33.42 -39.56
C GLN A 520 20.32 33.20 -40.98
#